data_AF-A0A3S5JAQ0-F1
#
_entry.id   AF-A0A3S5JAQ0-F1
#
_cell.length_a   1.000
_cell.length_b   1.000
_cell.length_c   1.000
_cell.angle_alpha   90.00
_cell.angle_beta   90.00
_cell.angle_gamma   90.00
#
_symmetry.space_group_name_H-M   'P 1'
#
loop_
_entity.id
_entity.type
_entity.pdbx_description
1 polymer ?
#
loop_
_entity_poly.entity_id
_entity_poly.type
_entity_poly.pdbx_seq_one_letter_code
_entity_poly.pdbx_strand_id
1 'polypeptide(L)'
;MHIRSINKYKVIKRFSLCKKMYDISETIYIQEQDLTHGEPQKVFSDEKEYLTDISSDVYECLRKGFIISDDRELSTQTNFQ
;
A
#
# COMPACT_ATOMS: atom_id res chain seq x y z
N MET A 1 -16.30 -13.29 -8.77
CA MET A 1 -15.13 -12.62 -9.35
C MET A 1 -14.65 -11.61 -8.32
N HIS A 2 -13.68 -11.99 -7.47
CA HIS A 2 -13.11 -11.03 -6.51
C HIS A 2 -12.23 -10.08 -7.30
N ILE A 3 -12.69 -8.84 -7.47
CA ILE A 3 -11.87 -7.77 -8.03
C ILE A 3 -10.71 -7.60 -7.04
N ARG A 4 -9.50 -7.94 -7.47
CA ARG A 4 -8.28 -7.76 -6.69
C ARG A 4 -8.11 -6.25 -6.47
N SER A 5 -8.22 -5.80 -5.23
CA SER A 5 -8.08 -4.38 -4.91
C SER A 5 -6.60 -4.01 -4.84
N ILE A 6 -6.17 -3.13 -5.74
CA ILE A 6 -4.89 -2.45 -5.66
C ILE A 6 -5.14 -1.15 -4.89
N ASN A 7 -4.55 -1.05 -3.70
CA ASN A 7 -4.74 0.09 -2.80
C ASN A 7 -3.59 1.09 -2.95
N LYS A 8 -3.91 2.38 -2.86
CA LYS A 8 -2.95 3.49 -2.95
C LYS A 8 -2.54 3.95 -1.56
N TYR A 9 -1.24 4.10 -1.35
CA TYR A 9 -0.69 4.61 -0.10
C TYR A 9 0.29 5.76 -0.36
N LYS A 10 0.33 6.71 0.58
CA LYS A 10 1.36 7.75 0.64
C LYS A 10 2.47 7.33 1.58
N VAL A 11 3.71 7.57 1.18
CA VAL A 11 4.91 7.32 1.98
C VAL A 11 5.08 8.44 3.00
N ILE A 12 5.18 8.09 4.29
CA ILE A 12 5.34 9.03 5.41
C ILE A 12 6.73 8.99 6.04
N LYS A 13 7.53 7.96 5.75
CA LYS A 13 8.94 7.84 6.13
C LYS A 13 9.72 7.22 4.99
N ARG A 14 10.95 7.67 4.77
CA ARG A 14 11.82 7.13 3.72
C ARG A 14 12.18 5.67 4.00
N PHE A 15 12.08 4.81 3.00
CA PHE A 15 12.50 3.40 3.06
C PHE A 15 12.94 2.91 1.68
N SER A 16 13.63 1.78 1.63
CA SER A 16 13.93 1.11 0.36
C SER A 16 13.14 -0.20 0.25
N LEU A 17 12.68 -0.50 -0.96
CA LEU A 17 12.02 -1.75 -1.29
C LEU A 17 12.37 -2.16 -2.72
N CYS A 18 12.86 -3.39 -2.89
CA CYS A 18 13.26 -3.97 -4.19
C CYS A 18 14.06 -2.99 -5.09
N LYS A 19 15.11 -2.38 -4.52
CA LYS A 19 16.02 -1.43 -5.19
C LYS A 19 15.42 -0.05 -5.50
N LYS A 20 14.14 0.20 -5.23
CA LYS A 20 13.57 1.56 -5.24
C LYS A 20 13.72 2.18 -3.86
N MET A 21 14.25 3.39 -3.80
CA MET A 21 14.16 4.24 -2.62
C MET A 21 12.84 5.00 -2.71
N TYR A 22 12.00 4.85 -1.70
CA TYR A 22 10.76 5.61 -1.57
C TYR A 22 11.00 6.82 -0.67
N ASP A 23 10.78 8.01 -1.20
CA ASP A 23 10.89 9.25 -0.42
C ASP A 23 9.54 9.68 0.18
N ILE A 24 9.58 10.59 1.15
CA ILE A 24 8.38 11.13 1.80
C ILE A 24 7.48 11.79 0.75
N SER A 25 6.17 11.53 0.84
CA SER A 25 5.12 11.98 -0.08
C SER A 25 5.06 11.24 -1.42
N GLU A 26 5.97 10.31 -1.71
CA GLU A 26 5.81 9.41 -2.84
C GLU A 26 4.60 8.48 -2.67
N THR A 27 4.11 7.95 -3.77
CA THR A 27 3.00 7.00 -3.78
C THR A 27 3.53 5.58 -3.98
N ILE A 28 2.87 4.63 -3.32
CA ILE A 28 3.10 3.20 -3.49
C ILE A 28 1.75 2.51 -3.63
N TYR A 29 1.65 1.61 -4.60
CA TYR A 29 0.46 0.82 -4.86
C TYR A 29 0.71 -0.60 -4.39
N ILE A 30 -0.18 -1.14 -3.56
CA ILE A 30 -0.05 -2.50 -3.05
C ILE A 30 -1.36 -3.24 -3.30
N GLN A 31 -1.26 -4.38 -3.98
CA GLN A 31 -2.32 -5.37 -4.02
C GLN A 31 -2.22 -6.23 -2.76
N GLU A 32 -3.32 -6.32 -2.02
CA GLU A 32 -3.39 -7.15 -0.82
C GLU A 32 -3.34 -8.65 -1.17
N GLN A 33 -3.00 -9.43 -0.14
CA GLN A 33 -2.88 -10.88 -0.26
C GLN A 33 -4.21 -11.49 -0.68
N ASP A 34 -4.19 -12.37 -1.67
CA ASP A 34 -5.35 -13.20 -1.96
C ASP A 34 -5.30 -14.44 -1.08
N LEU A 35 -5.92 -14.37 0.10
CA LEU A 35 -5.99 -15.50 1.04
C LEU A 35 -6.73 -16.72 0.46
N THR A 36 -7.54 -16.52 -0.57
CA THR A 36 -8.31 -17.61 -1.21
C THR A 36 -7.43 -18.43 -2.15
N HIS A 37 -6.50 -17.76 -2.85
CA HIS A 37 -5.64 -18.38 -3.87
C HIS A 37 -4.17 -18.48 -3.44
N GLY A 38 -3.82 -18.00 -2.25
CA GLY A 38 -2.47 -18.01 -1.73
C GLY A 38 -1.52 -17.06 -2.45
N GLU A 39 -2.03 -16.05 -3.17
CA GLU A 39 -1.16 -15.10 -3.88
C GLU A 39 -0.53 -14.11 -2.89
N PRO A 40 0.78 -13.82 -3.02
CA PRO A 40 1.46 -12.85 -2.17
C PRO A 40 0.97 -11.41 -2.43
N GLN A 41 1.22 -10.51 -1.49
CA GLN A 41 1.05 -9.08 -1.70
C GLN A 41 2.00 -8.61 -2.79
N LYS A 42 1.50 -7.77 -3.70
CA LYS A 42 2.28 -7.27 -4.85
C LYS A 42 2.39 -5.76 -4.78
N VAL A 43 3.58 -5.25 -5.05
CA VAL A 43 3.86 -3.82 -5.08
C VAL A 43 4.00 -3.36 -6.52
N PHE A 44 3.40 -2.21 -6.82
CA PHE A 44 3.42 -1.59 -8.13
C PHE A 44 3.97 -0.16 -8.07
N SER A 45 4.54 0.28 -9.18
CA SER A 45 5.01 1.65 -9.39
C SER A 45 3.84 2.63 -9.59
N ASP A 46 4.16 3.92 -9.73
CA ASP A 46 3.16 4.96 -10.03
C ASP A 46 2.48 4.76 -11.40
N GLU A 47 3.19 4.12 -12.33
CA GLU A 47 2.70 3.72 -13.64
C GLU A 47 1.94 2.38 -13.60
N LYS A 48 1.71 1.83 -12.40
CA LYS A 48 1.08 0.53 -12.13
C LYS A 48 1.86 -0.66 -12.70
N GLU A 49 3.17 -0.50 -12.90
CA GLU A 49 4.04 -1.61 -13.28
C GLU A 49 4.39 -2.46 -12.05
N TYR A 50 4.41 -3.77 -12.21
CA TYR A 50 4.81 -4.68 -11.14
C TYR A 50 6.28 -4.45 -10.75
N LEU A 51 6.54 -4.28 -9.45
CA LEU A 51 7.90 -4.11 -8.91
C LEU A 51 8.38 -5.35 -8.18
N THR A 52 7.61 -5.84 -7.21
CA THR A 52 8.02 -6.95 -6.35
C THR A 52 6.85 -7.55 -5.57
N ASP A 53 7.00 -8.80 -5.15
CA ASP A 53 6.15 -9.42 -4.14
C ASP A 53 6.71 -9.13 -2.74
N ILE A 54 5.83 -8.90 -1.77
CA ILE A 54 6.21 -8.73 -0.35
C ILE A 54 5.44 -9.73 0.51
N SER A 55 6.06 -10.13 1.62
CA SER A 55 5.36 -10.95 2.63
C SER A 55 4.38 -10.10 3.43
N SER A 56 3.43 -10.76 4.10
CA SER A 56 2.50 -10.11 5.02
C SER A 56 3.22 -9.37 6.15
N ASP A 57 4.34 -9.90 6.64
CA ASP A 57 5.12 -9.21 7.68
C ASP A 57 5.71 -7.90 7.18
N VAL A 58 6.22 -7.86 5.94
CA VAL A 58 6.74 -6.63 5.33
C VAL A 58 5.60 -5.63 5.13
N TYR A 59 4.45 -6.09 4.62
CA TYR A 59 3.26 -5.26 4.47
C TYR A 59 2.80 -4.63 5.79
N GLU A 60 2.73 -5.42 6.86
CA GLU A 60 2.38 -4.93 8.21
C GLU A 60 3.41 -3.92 8.75
N CYS A 61 4.71 -4.17 8.53
CA CYS A 61 5.75 -3.22 8.90
C CYS A 61 5.58 -1.88 8.17
N LEU A 62 5.29 -1.92 6.86
CA LEU A 62 5.04 -0.73 6.07
C LEU A 62 3.83 0.05 6.61
N ARG A 63 2.71 -0.63 6.85
CA ARG A 63 1.45 -0.03 7.35
C ARG A 63 1.57 0.58 8.73
N LYS A 64 2.44 0.04 9.59
CA LYS A 64 2.64 0.54 10.96
C LYS A 64 3.39 1.87 11.05
N GLY A 65 4.19 2.24 10.05
CA GLY A 65 5.04 3.43 10.21
C GLY A 65 5.67 4.04 8.97
N PHE A 66 5.51 3.44 7.79
CA PHE A 66 6.13 3.93 6.55
C PHE A 66 5.11 4.43 5.53
N ILE A 67 3.89 3.89 5.53
CA ILE A 67 2.86 4.24 4.53
C ILE A 67 1.50 4.48 5.20
N ILE A 68 0.68 5.36 4.62
CA ILE A 68 -0.69 5.63 5.05
C ILE A 68 -1.65 5.52 3.86
N SER A 69 -2.85 4.97 4.08
CA SER A 69 -3.88 4.89 3.02
C SER A 69 -4.30 6.29 2.59
N ASP A 70 -4.40 6.54 1.29
CA ASP A 70 -4.91 7.81 0.76
C ASP A 70 -6.43 7.97 1.01
N ASP A 71 -7.13 6.89 1.39
CA ASP A 71 -8.57 6.87 1.73
C ASP A 71 -8.95 7.70 2.98
N ARG A 72 -8.00 8.41 3.60
CA ARG A 72 -8.27 9.35 4.69
C ARG A 72 -8.82 10.72 4.23
N GLU A 73 -9.13 10.91 2.96
CA GLU A 73 -9.98 12.04 2.51
C GLU A 73 -11.50 11.77 2.56
N LEU A 74 -11.97 10.69 3.22
CA LEU A 74 -13.41 10.40 3.33
C LEU A 74 -13.89 9.98 4.73
N SER A 75 -13.36 10.61 5.79
CA SER A 75 -13.98 10.55 7.13
C SER A 75 -13.76 11.80 7.99
N THR A 76 -13.87 12.98 7.39
CA THR A 76 -14.21 14.23 8.11
C THR A 76 -15.48 14.85 7.54
N GLN A 77 -16.57 14.09 7.55
CA GLN A 77 -17.97 14.51 7.65
C GLN A 77 -18.65 13.32 8.39
N THR A 78 -19.32 13.42 9.53
CA THR A 78 -20.25 14.46 10.00
C THR A 78 -20.52 14.30 11.52
N ASN A 79 -20.45 15.44 12.21
CA ASN A 79 -21.23 15.91 13.39
C ASN A 79 -21.23 15.20 14.75
N PHE A 80 -20.69 15.96 15.72
CA PHE A 80 -21.31 16.16 17.03
C PHE A 80 -22.77 16.59 16.87
N GLN A 81 -23.71 15.81 17.40
CA GLN A 81 -24.82 16.29 18.24
C GLN A 81 -25.49 15.12 18.96
#